data_AF-A0A8B9JIN4-F1
#
_entry.id   AF-A0A8B9JIN4-F1
#
_cell.length_a   1.000
_cell.length_b   1.000
_cell.length_c   1.000
_cell.angle_alpha   90.00
_cell.angle_beta   90.00
_cell.angle_gamma   90.00
#
_symmetry.space_group_name_H-M   'P 1'
#
loop_
_entity.id
_entity.type
_entity.pdbx_description
1 polymer ?
#
loop_
_entity_poly.entity_id
_entity_poly.type
_entity_poly.pdbx_seq_one_letter_code
_entity_poly.pdbx_strand_id
1 'polypeptide(L)'
;RRSVRTMYGCVHLCLMCTCGHTLSQQFELFSNIRPLFANKPLIIVANKCDVKKISELSEENQKLFTDILAEGIPVIETSTLTEEGVMQVKTEACDKLLAHRVDSKMKGKKVHDVLNRLHLAVPAKRDQKERPPFIPEGALLRRKAMEVDVPKRKLEKDLELELGDDYTLDLQKYWDLMNADEKTDKIPEIWEGHNIADYIDPEIMKRLSELEKEEELREQAGEYDSDEESEDEEMQEIRKLASQIREKRKLKILESKEKDVHGPRLPRTARKVERATLEKEMGDLGLDMGDKDDSHYVQQGRSRSLVRKRKREASAPPTSRTRSQSASRPPRDKSGIRDAKMMKKSKTMMKNSQKGMNRQGKKGEADRHVFNLKPKHLLAGKRKSGSTSRR
;
A
#
# COMPACT_ATOMS: atom_id res chain seq x y z
N ARG A 1 -5.52 60.65 23.42
CA ARG A 1 -5.99 59.47 22.63
C ARG A 1 -6.59 58.43 23.57
N ARG A 2 -7.90 58.49 23.86
CA ARG A 2 -8.65 57.35 24.40
C ARG A 2 -9.99 57.32 23.67
N SER A 3 -10.01 56.56 22.58
CA SER A 3 -11.19 56.21 21.82
C SER A 3 -12.04 55.31 22.71
N VAL A 4 -13.10 55.89 23.28
CA VAL A 4 -14.06 55.17 24.10
C VAL A 4 -15.09 54.55 23.17
N ARG A 5 -14.85 53.30 22.75
CA ARG A 5 -15.91 52.40 22.27
C ARG A 5 -16.76 52.00 23.49
N THR A 6 -17.68 52.86 23.93
CA THR A 6 -18.62 52.57 25.03
C THR A 6 -19.75 51.66 24.54
N MET A 7 -19.47 50.36 24.46
CA MET A 7 -20.53 49.34 24.50
C MET A 7 -21.09 49.12 25.92
N TYR A 8 -20.55 49.79 26.94
CA TYR A 8 -20.88 49.61 28.36
C TYR A 8 -20.96 50.97 29.08
N GLY A 9 -21.81 51.07 30.10
CA GLY A 9 -21.85 52.20 31.03
C GLY A 9 -21.23 51.82 32.37
N CYS A 10 -19.91 51.60 32.42
CA CYS A 10 -19.21 51.52 33.71
C CYS A 10 -18.74 52.92 34.08
N VAL A 11 -19.35 53.50 35.11
CA VAL A 11 -18.97 54.82 35.60
C VAL A 11 -17.92 54.64 36.68
N HIS A 12 -16.72 55.15 36.40
CA HIS A 12 -15.63 55.12 37.35
C HIS A 12 -15.65 56.43 38.14
N LEU A 13 -15.93 56.34 39.44
CA LEU A 13 -15.73 57.44 40.37
C LEU A 13 -14.33 57.33 40.99
N CYS A 14 -13.67 58.47 41.16
CA CYS A 14 -12.37 58.55 41.79
C CYS A 14 -12.56 59.08 43.21
N LEU A 15 -12.21 58.28 44.22
CA LEU A 15 -12.38 58.64 45.64
C LEU A 15 -11.41 59.75 46.10
N MET A 16 -10.42 60.12 45.28
CA MET A 16 -9.46 61.19 45.56
C MET A 16 -9.65 62.43 44.68
N CYS A 17 -9.41 63.62 45.27
CA CYS A 17 -9.31 64.92 44.60
C CYS A 17 -8.16 65.07 43.58
N THR A 18 -7.35 64.02 43.36
CA THR A 18 -6.26 64.04 42.36
C THR A 18 -6.76 64.10 40.91
N CYS A 19 -8.07 63.94 40.70
CA CYS A 19 -8.73 64.04 39.40
C CYS A 19 -9.22 65.46 39.04
N GLY A 20 -8.99 66.47 39.89
CA GLY A 20 -9.33 67.87 39.60
C GLY A 20 -10.82 68.24 39.80
N HIS A 21 -11.66 67.29 40.23
CA HIS A 21 -13.09 67.50 40.50
C HIS A 21 -13.48 66.93 41.86
N THR A 22 -14.45 67.57 42.54
CA THR A 22 -14.99 67.06 43.81
C THR A 22 -15.95 65.89 43.57
N LEU A 23 -16.17 65.05 44.59
CA LEU A 23 -17.16 63.95 44.52
C LEU A 23 -18.57 64.46 44.18
N SER A 24 -18.97 65.59 44.75
CA SER A 24 -20.25 66.26 44.44
C SER A 24 -20.39 66.61 42.96
N GLN A 25 -19.35 67.14 42.32
CA GLN A 25 -19.34 67.42 40.87
C GLN A 25 -19.39 66.13 40.03
N GLN A 26 -18.77 65.04 40.50
CA GLN A 26 -18.84 63.74 39.81
C GLN A 26 -20.26 63.16 39.83
N PHE A 27 -21.00 63.34 40.94
CA PHE A 27 -22.40 62.93 41.05
C PHE A 27 -23.35 63.80 40.22
N GLU A 28 -23.11 65.11 40.15
CA GLU A 28 -23.87 66.01 39.29
C GLU A 28 -23.68 65.64 37.81
N LEU A 29 -22.44 65.33 37.41
CA LEU A 29 -22.16 64.81 36.07
C LEU A 29 -22.89 63.48 35.81
N PHE A 30 -22.86 62.55 36.77
CA PHE A 30 -23.57 61.26 36.66
C PHE A 30 -25.07 61.46 36.45
N SER A 31 -25.68 62.38 37.21
CA SER A 31 -27.11 62.72 37.10
C SER A 31 -27.45 63.30 35.73
N ASN A 32 -26.58 64.15 35.17
CA ASN A 32 -26.76 64.75 33.84
C ASN A 32 -26.65 63.73 32.70
N ILE A 33 -25.76 62.74 32.81
CA ILE A 33 -25.57 61.71 31.77
C ILE A 33 -26.49 60.50 31.92
N ARG A 34 -27.20 60.35 33.06
CA ARG A 34 -28.10 59.23 33.38
C ARG A 34 -29.11 58.90 32.27
N PRO A 35 -29.77 59.87 31.59
CA PRO A 35 -30.73 59.57 30.54
C PRO A 35 -30.16 58.76 29.35
N LEU A 36 -28.85 58.83 29.12
CA LEU A 36 -28.18 58.09 28.03
C LEU A 36 -28.07 56.58 28.30
N PHE A 37 -28.33 56.14 29.53
CA PHE A 37 -28.11 54.77 29.99
C PHE A 37 -29.39 54.01 30.37
N ALA A 38 -30.58 54.54 30.06
CA ALA A 38 -31.87 53.96 30.47
C ALA A 38 -32.05 52.45 30.16
N ASN A 39 -31.45 51.94 29.08
CA ASN A 39 -31.55 50.53 28.67
C ASN A 39 -30.25 49.73 28.87
N LYS A 40 -29.31 50.22 29.69
CA LYS A 40 -28.00 49.59 29.91
C LYS A 40 -27.80 49.31 31.40
N PRO A 41 -27.33 48.11 31.79
CA PRO A 41 -26.95 47.87 33.17
C PRO A 41 -25.78 48.77 33.56
N LEU A 42 -25.89 49.41 34.72
CA LEU A 42 -24.90 50.33 35.28
C LEU A 42 -24.24 49.70 36.50
N ILE A 43 -22.95 49.94 36.64
CA ILE A 43 -22.16 49.65 37.83
C ILE A 43 -21.28 50.86 38.09
N ILE A 44 -21.24 51.29 39.35
CA ILE A 44 -20.34 52.34 39.80
C ILE A 44 -19.12 51.68 40.40
N VAL A 45 -17.98 52.08 39.89
CA VAL A 45 -16.68 51.57 40.31
C VAL A 45 -15.96 52.70 41.04
N ALA A 46 -15.73 52.52 42.34
CA ALA A 46 -14.97 53.45 43.15
C ALA A 46 -13.48 53.08 43.04
N ASN A 47 -12.72 53.84 42.27
CA ASN A 47 -11.30 53.56 42.00
C ASN A 47 -10.40 54.30 43.01
N LYS A 48 -9.24 53.71 43.31
CA LYS A 48 -8.23 54.14 44.30
C LYS A 48 -8.65 54.00 45.76
N CYS A 49 -9.19 52.84 46.11
CA CYS A 49 -9.53 52.49 47.50
C CYS A 49 -8.30 52.23 48.40
N ASP A 50 -7.11 52.16 47.81
CA ASP A 50 -5.81 52.05 48.48
C ASP A 50 -5.47 53.29 49.32
N VAL A 51 -5.94 54.47 48.92
CA VAL A 51 -5.65 55.74 49.62
C VAL A 51 -6.76 56.15 50.58
N LYS A 52 -8.02 55.92 50.21
CA LYS A 52 -9.20 56.16 51.06
C LYS A 52 -10.27 55.13 50.74
N LYS A 53 -10.76 54.44 51.77
CA LYS A 53 -11.89 53.52 51.65
C LYS A 53 -13.23 54.26 51.74
N ILE A 54 -14.31 53.67 51.23
CA ILE A 54 -15.66 54.26 51.32
C ILE A 54 -16.08 54.46 52.78
N SER A 55 -15.63 53.58 53.69
CA SER A 55 -15.90 53.68 55.13
C SER A 55 -15.27 54.91 55.80
N GLU A 56 -14.22 55.50 55.22
CA GLU A 56 -13.47 56.63 55.79
C GLU A 56 -13.90 57.98 55.19
N LEU A 57 -14.88 58.00 54.29
CA LEU A 57 -15.45 59.23 53.73
C LEU A 57 -16.39 59.94 54.73
N SER A 58 -16.60 61.24 54.53
CA SER A 58 -17.56 62.02 55.31
C SER A 58 -18.98 61.48 55.18
N GLU A 59 -19.78 61.61 56.24
CA GLU A 59 -21.17 61.11 56.31
C GLU A 59 -22.06 61.65 55.17
N GLU A 60 -21.78 62.86 54.67
CA GLU A 60 -22.48 63.45 53.52
C GLU A 60 -22.21 62.68 52.22
N ASN A 61 -20.96 62.27 51.98
CA ASN A 61 -20.60 61.53 50.78
C ASN A 61 -21.05 60.06 50.86
N GLN A 62 -21.08 59.48 52.07
CA GLN A 62 -21.63 58.14 52.28
C GLN A 62 -23.14 58.09 51.97
N LYS A 63 -23.89 59.14 52.32
CA LYS A 63 -25.31 59.27 51.97
C LYS A 63 -25.54 59.23 50.45
N LEU A 64 -24.68 59.90 49.68
CA LEU A 64 -24.76 59.87 48.21
C LEU A 64 -24.57 58.45 47.63
N PHE A 65 -23.68 57.64 48.21
CA PHE A 65 -23.51 56.25 47.80
C PHE A 65 -24.69 55.36 48.25
N THR A 66 -25.27 55.59 49.42
CA THR A 66 -26.46 54.85 49.88
C THR A 66 -27.68 55.16 49.03
N ASP A 67 -27.86 56.41 48.59
CA ASP A 67 -28.97 56.82 47.72
C ASP A 67 -28.89 56.10 46.37
N ILE A 68 -27.69 55.96 45.81
CA ILE A 68 -27.48 55.25 44.54
C ILE A 68 -27.64 53.74 44.69
N LEU A 69 -27.25 53.20 45.84
CA LEU A 69 -27.48 51.81 46.17
C LEU A 69 -28.99 51.52 46.31
N ALA A 70 -29.76 52.47 46.88
CA ALA A 70 -31.22 52.40 46.96
C ALA A 70 -31.89 52.45 45.58
N GLU A 71 -31.28 53.14 44.61
CA GLU A 71 -31.71 53.11 43.20
C GLU A 71 -31.36 51.81 42.46
N GLY A 72 -30.67 50.85 43.12
CA GLY A 72 -30.36 49.53 42.58
C GLY A 72 -29.07 49.45 41.77
N ILE A 73 -28.19 50.46 41.85
CA ILE A 73 -26.89 50.47 41.17
C ILE A 73 -25.79 50.08 42.19
N PRO A 74 -25.07 48.96 41.98
CA PRO A 74 -24.06 48.51 42.92
C PRO A 74 -22.81 49.39 42.83
N VAL A 75 -22.23 49.67 43.99
CA VAL A 75 -20.98 50.38 44.14
C VAL A 75 -19.92 49.37 44.59
N ILE A 76 -18.85 49.24 43.82
CA ILE A 76 -17.76 48.30 44.14
C ILE A 76 -16.45 49.07 44.25
N GLU A 77 -15.75 48.85 45.35
CA GLU A 77 -14.40 49.34 45.59
C GLU A 77 -13.40 48.60 44.70
N THR A 78 -12.58 49.35 43.96
CA THR A 78 -11.47 48.79 43.20
C THR A 78 -10.19 49.57 43.41
N SER A 79 -9.07 48.84 43.36
CA SER A 79 -7.73 49.41 43.36
C SER A 79 -6.91 48.72 42.28
N THR A 80 -6.32 49.52 41.39
CA THR A 80 -5.40 49.02 40.37
C THR A 80 -3.98 48.79 40.90
N LEU A 81 -3.71 49.21 42.14
CA LEU A 81 -2.40 49.04 42.79
C LEU A 81 -2.35 47.76 43.63
N THR A 82 -3.39 47.48 44.40
CA THR A 82 -3.51 46.27 45.23
C THR A 82 -4.19 45.10 44.50
N GLU A 83 -4.69 45.34 43.27
CA GLU A 83 -5.50 44.41 42.47
C GLU A 83 -6.81 43.96 43.14
N GLU A 84 -7.16 44.57 44.27
CA GLU A 84 -8.38 44.29 45.02
C GLU A 84 -9.61 44.79 44.26
N GLY A 85 -10.65 43.97 44.22
CA GLY A 85 -11.94 44.30 43.60
C GLY A 85 -11.97 44.26 42.07
N VAL A 86 -10.82 44.19 41.39
CA VAL A 86 -10.75 44.20 39.91
C VAL A 86 -11.48 43.00 39.30
N MET A 87 -11.25 41.79 39.86
CA MET A 87 -11.94 40.58 39.41
C MET A 87 -13.43 40.59 39.77
N GLN A 88 -13.79 41.16 40.92
CA GLN A 88 -15.18 41.25 41.38
C GLN A 88 -16.02 42.18 40.49
N VAL A 89 -15.51 43.35 40.12
CA VAL A 89 -16.18 44.24 39.16
C VAL A 89 -16.36 43.56 37.82
N LYS A 90 -15.36 42.80 37.36
CA LYS A 90 -15.44 42.06 36.10
C LYS A 90 -16.55 41.01 36.15
N THR A 91 -16.64 40.18 37.20
CA THR A 91 -17.67 39.16 37.32
C THR A 91 -19.06 39.79 37.40
N GLU A 92 -19.25 40.78 38.27
CA GLU A 92 -20.53 41.48 38.46
C GLU A 92 -21.00 42.20 37.19
N ALA A 93 -20.09 42.88 36.47
CA ALA A 93 -20.40 43.53 35.20
C ALA A 93 -20.79 42.53 34.11
N CYS A 94 -20.07 41.41 34.02
CA CYS A 94 -20.38 40.35 33.07
C CYS A 94 -21.73 39.69 33.38
N ASP A 95 -22.00 39.36 34.64
CA ASP A 95 -23.21 38.63 35.05
C ASP A 95 -24.46 39.49 34.88
N LYS A 96 -24.43 40.77 35.28
CA LYS A 96 -25.56 41.70 35.05
C LYS A 96 -25.87 41.88 33.57
N LEU A 97 -24.85 41.94 32.75
CA LEU A 97 -25.02 42.06 31.31
C LEU A 97 -25.50 40.74 30.67
N LEU A 98 -25.04 39.60 31.17
CA LEU A 98 -25.55 38.30 30.76
C LEU A 98 -27.02 38.16 31.10
N ALA A 99 -27.45 38.55 32.31
CA ALA A 99 -28.87 38.55 32.70
C ALA A 99 -29.73 39.39 31.73
N HIS A 100 -29.35 40.64 31.48
CA HIS A 100 -30.08 41.51 30.55
C HIS A 100 -30.10 40.97 29.12
N ARG A 101 -28.99 40.37 28.65
CA ARG A 101 -28.91 39.73 27.33
C ARG A 101 -29.75 38.46 27.25
N VAL A 102 -29.77 37.64 28.29
CA VAL A 102 -30.59 36.43 28.37
C VAL A 102 -32.06 36.81 28.36
N ASP A 103 -32.49 37.81 29.14
CA ASP A 103 -33.87 38.31 29.11
C ASP A 103 -34.29 38.81 27.72
N SER A 104 -33.41 39.58 27.08
CA SER A 104 -33.62 40.06 25.71
C SER A 104 -33.69 38.90 24.71
N LYS A 105 -32.92 37.83 24.93
CA LYS A 105 -32.93 36.63 24.10
C LYS A 105 -34.18 35.78 24.35
N MET A 106 -34.62 35.62 25.60
CA MET A 106 -35.84 34.91 25.98
C MET A 106 -37.11 35.59 25.47
N LYS A 107 -37.14 36.92 25.43
CA LYS A 107 -38.20 37.69 24.74
C LYS A 107 -38.23 37.42 23.23
N GLY A 108 -37.12 36.96 22.64
CA GLY A 108 -37.02 36.57 21.23
C GLY A 108 -37.29 35.09 20.99
N LYS A 109 -37.71 34.74 19.76
CA LYS A 109 -38.02 33.34 19.38
C LYS A 109 -36.79 32.45 19.15
N LYS A 110 -35.59 33.03 19.09
CA LYS A 110 -34.33 32.31 18.79
C LYS A 110 -33.89 31.34 19.90
N VAL A 111 -34.54 31.38 21.07
CA VAL A 111 -34.25 30.44 22.18
C VAL A 111 -34.77 29.03 21.87
N HIS A 112 -35.84 28.90 21.09
CA HIS A 112 -36.39 27.58 20.73
C HIS A 112 -35.41 26.74 19.90
N ASP A 113 -34.61 27.37 19.02
CA ASP A 113 -33.62 26.67 18.19
C ASP A 113 -32.48 26.05 19.02
N VAL A 114 -32.16 26.66 20.18
CA VAL A 114 -31.07 26.20 21.06
C VAL A 114 -31.55 25.33 22.22
N LEU A 115 -32.86 25.21 22.42
CA LEU A 115 -33.45 24.52 23.57
C LEU A 115 -33.01 23.06 23.68
N ASN A 116 -32.82 22.39 22.54
CA ASN A 116 -32.30 21.02 22.46
C ASN A 116 -30.88 20.87 23.05
N ARG A 117 -30.07 21.94 23.06
CA ARG A 117 -28.71 21.94 23.64
C ARG A 117 -28.72 22.22 25.14
N LEU A 118 -29.71 22.96 25.63
CA LEU A 118 -29.86 23.27 27.05
C LEU A 118 -30.52 22.12 27.82
N HIS A 119 -31.31 21.29 27.14
CA HIS A 119 -32.01 20.18 27.75
C HIS A 119 -31.04 19.06 28.17
N LEU A 120 -30.77 18.95 29.48
CA LEU A 120 -30.07 17.82 30.08
C LEU A 120 -31.05 16.65 30.29
N ALA A 121 -30.90 15.58 29.52
CA ALA A 121 -31.75 14.41 29.65
C ALA A 121 -31.47 13.65 30.96
N VAL A 122 -32.49 13.48 31.80
CA VAL A 122 -32.42 12.70 33.03
C VAL A 122 -32.90 11.27 32.72
N PRO A 123 -32.05 10.23 32.84
CA PRO A 123 -32.44 8.86 32.55
C PRO A 123 -33.53 8.36 33.50
N ALA A 124 -34.63 7.85 32.96
CA ALA A 124 -35.62 7.13 33.77
C ALA A 124 -35.06 5.76 34.20
N LYS A 125 -35.30 5.38 35.47
CA LYS A 125 -34.88 4.08 35.99
C LYS A 125 -35.64 2.97 35.26
N ARG A 126 -34.94 2.23 34.39
CA ARG A 126 -35.50 1.13 33.60
C ARG A 126 -35.39 -0.22 34.32
N ASP A 127 -34.20 -0.52 34.86
CA ASP A 127 -33.84 -1.80 35.47
C ASP A 127 -33.34 -1.57 36.92
N GLN A 128 -33.40 -2.58 37.79
CA GLN A 128 -32.81 -2.55 39.15
C GLN A 128 -31.31 -2.92 39.18
N LYS A 129 -30.62 -2.89 38.04
CA LYS A 129 -29.18 -3.20 37.95
C LYS A 129 -28.36 -1.92 38.09
N GLU A 130 -27.48 -1.87 39.08
CA GLU A 130 -26.52 -0.77 39.24
C GLU A 130 -25.46 -0.84 38.14
N ARG A 131 -25.15 0.31 37.55
CA ARG A 131 -24.08 0.46 36.54
C ARG A 131 -23.08 1.50 37.04
N PRO A 132 -22.28 1.18 38.07
CA PRO A 132 -21.32 2.12 38.62
C PRO A 132 -20.21 2.41 37.59
N PRO A 133 -19.61 3.61 37.62
CA PRO A 133 -18.42 3.89 36.82
C PRO A 133 -17.24 3.05 37.31
N PHE A 134 -16.56 2.34 36.40
CA PHE A 134 -15.37 1.56 36.74
C PHE A 134 -14.11 2.42 36.62
N ILE A 135 -13.74 3.11 37.70
CA ILE A 135 -12.53 3.92 37.78
C ILE A 135 -11.47 3.10 38.54
N PRO A 136 -10.35 2.70 37.91
CA PRO A 136 -9.33 1.91 38.58
C PRO A 136 -8.59 2.76 39.63
N GLU A 137 -8.19 2.13 40.74
CA GLU A 137 -7.51 2.79 41.86
C GLU A 137 -6.21 3.51 41.43
N GLY A 138 -5.49 2.94 40.46
CA GLY A 138 -4.28 3.55 39.89
C GLY A 138 -4.52 4.94 39.29
N ALA A 139 -5.71 5.21 38.72
CA ALA A 139 -6.05 6.54 38.21
C ALA A 139 -6.27 7.56 39.34
N LEU A 140 -6.90 7.13 40.43
CA LEU A 140 -7.12 7.96 41.62
C LEU A 140 -5.79 8.30 42.32
N LEU A 141 -4.89 7.32 42.46
CA LEU A 141 -3.55 7.53 43.01
C LEU A 141 -2.72 8.48 42.15
N ARG A 142 -2.78 8.36 40.81
CA ARG A 142 -2.09 9.30 39.90
C ARG A 142 -2.60 10.73 40.07
N ARG A 143 -3.92 10.92 40.21
CA ARG A 143 -4.49 12.26 40.44
C ARG A 143 -3.96 12.89 41.73
N LYS A 144 -3.86 12.11 42.81
CA LYS A 144 -3.26 12.55 44.08
C LYS A 144 -1.76 12.83 43.93
N ALA A 145 -1.03 11.97 43.21
CA ALA A 145 0.41 12.15 42.99
C ALA A 145 0.75 13.41 42.17
N MET A 146 -0.14 13.83 41.25
CA MET A 146 0.01 15.11 40.53
C MET A 146 -0.10 16.34 41.44
N GLU A 147 -0.74 16.24 42.60
CA GLU A 147 -0.78 17.33 43.60
C GLU A 147 0.54 17.45 44.36
N VAL A 148 1.37 16.39 44.35
CA VAL A 148 2.62 16.28 45.14
C VAL A 148 3.83 16.23 44.20
N ASP A 149 3.88 17.07 43.16
CA ASP A 149 5.04 17.39 42.29
C ASP A 149 6.15 16.30 42.13
N VAL A 150 5.74 15.04 41.94
CA VAL A 150 6.66 13.91 41.78
C VAL A 150 7.32 14.01 40.40
N PRO A 151 8.62 13.68 40.25
CA PRO A 151 9.28 13.68 38.95
C PRO A 151 8.50 12.84 37.93
N LYS A 152 8.24 13.45 36.77
CA LYS A 152 7.49 12.83 35.69
C LYS A 152 8.28 11.66 35.11
N ARG A 153 7.60 10.53 34.88
CA ARG A 153 8.17 9.41 34.12
C ARG A 153 8.55 9.89 32.72
N LYS A 154 9.72 9.46 32.23
CA LYS A 154 10.14 9.69 30.84
C LYS A 154 9.09 9.14 29.88
N LEU A 155 8.61 9.98 28.97
CA LEU A 155 7.71 9.58 27.91
C LEU A 155 8.51 9.02 26.74
N GLU A 156 7.85 8.27 25.86
CA GLU A 156 8.49 7.75 24.65
C GLU A 156 9.05 8.88 23.77
N LYS A 157 8.37 10.03 23.75
CA LYS A 157 8.84 11.25 23.07
C LYS A 157 10.17 11.78 23.64
N ASP A 158 10.39 11.63 24.94
CA ASP A 158 11.64 12.07 25.56
C ASP A 158 12.78 11.12 25.15
N LEU A 159 12.49 9.82 25.04
CA LEU A 159 13.45 8.81 24.54
C LEU A 159 13.79 9.02 23.06
N GLU A 160 12.78 9.36 22.24
CA GLU A 160 12.97 9.71 20.83
C GLU A 160 13.91 10.92 20.68
N LEU A 161 13.72 11.97 21.49
CA LEU A 161 14.58 13.15 21.47
C LEU A 161 16.00 12.88 21.97
N GLU A 162 16.18 11.97 22.94
CA GLU A 162 17.49 11.57 23.47
C GLU A 162 18.29 10.75 22.45
N LEU A 163 17.64 9.85 21.70
CA LEU A 163 18.26 8.93 20.76
C LEU A 163 18.36 9.47 19.33
N GLY A 164 17.49 10.42 18.96
CA GLY A 164 17.52 11.07 17.64
C GLY A 164 17.42 10.08 16.49
N ASP A 165 18.42 10.08 15.62
CA ASP A 165 18.45 9.23 14.41
C ASP A 165 18.62 7.72 14.72
N ASP A 166 19.17 7.37 15.89
CA ASP A 166 19.35 5.97 16.32
C ASP A 166 18.05 5.37 16.91
N TYR A 167 17.00 6.18 17.05
CA TYR A 167 15.74 5.73 17.62
C TYR A 167 14.97 4.80 16.67
N THR A 168 14.65 3.61 17.16
CA THR A 168 13.71 2.68 16.52
C THR A 168 12.62 2.30 17.52
N LEU A 169 11.35 2.46 17.11
CA LEU A 169 10.21 2.11 17.95
C LEU A 169 10.04 0.60 18.00
N ASP A 170 10.44 -0.01 19.11
CA ASP A 170 10.17 -1.41 19.40
C ASP A 170 8.79 -1.59 20.06
N LEU A 171 7.90 -2.30 19.36
CA LEU A 171 6.55 -2.61 19.84
C LEU A 171 6.55 -3.75 20.87
N GLN A 172 7.54 -4.66 20.81
CA GLN A 172 7.60 -5.87 21.64
C GLN A 172 8.02 -5.56 23.07
N LYS A 173 8.82 -4.50 23.27
CA LYS A 173 9.28 -4.00 24.58
C LYS A 173 8.18 -3.87 25.63
N TYR A 174 6.97 -3.50 25.23
CA TYR A 174 5.84 -3.21 26.12
C TYR A 174 4.86 -4.39 26.31
N TRP A 175 5.19 -5.58 25.81
CA TRP A 175 4.37 -6.77 26.05
C TRP A 175 4.63 -7.36 27.42
N ASP A 176 3.57 -7.80 28.10
CA ASP A 176 3.64 -8.49 29.38
C ASP A 176 3.47 -9.99 29.13
N LEU A 177 4.58 -10.73 29.09
CA LEU A 177 4.65 -12.18 28.92
C LEU A 177 4.96 -12.86 30.25
N MET A 178 4.74 -14.18 30.32
CA MET A 178 5.05 -14.99 31.50
C MET A 178 6.55 -14.95 31.83
N ASN A 179 7.40 -15.11 30.80
CA ASN A 179 8.84 -14.97 30.88
C ASN A 179 9.27 -13.68 30.16
N ALA A 180 10.14 -12.88 30.77
CA ALA A 180 10.56 -11.61 30.20
C ALA A 180 11.55 -11.76 29.03
N ASP A 181 12.30 -12.86 29.00
CA ASP A 181 13.34 -13.12 27.99
C ASP A 181 12.75 -13.41 26.61
N GLU A 182 11.54 -13.98 26.57
CA GLU A 182 10.83 -14.37 25.34
C GLU A 182 10.22 -13.17 24.59
N LYS A 183 10.28 -11.95 25.14
CA LYS A 183 9.65 -10.76 24.53
C LYS A 183 10.22 -10.45 23.14
N THR A 184 11.49 -10.70 22.93
CA THR A 184 12.20 -10.39 21.68
C THR A 184 12.27 -11.57 20.71
N ASP A 185 11.63 -12.69 21.03
CA ASP A 185 11.68 -13.88 20.20
C ASP A 185 10.86 -13.68 18.91
N LYS A 186 11.39 -14.24 17.81
CA LYS A 186 10.76 -14.16 16.50
C LYS A 186 9.76 -15.31 16.35
N ILE A 187 8.47 -14.98 16.28
CA ILE A 187 7.39 -15.94 16.06
C ILE A 187 7.42 -16.40 14.59
N PRO A 188 7.60 -17.69 14.31
CA PRO A 188 7.45 -18.21 12.95
C PRO A 188 5.98 -18.16 12.53
N GLU A 189 5.70 -17.57 11.36
CA GLU A 189 4.31 -17.40 10.90
C GLU A 189 3.87 -18.52 9.93
N ILE A 190 4.77 -18.97 9.05
CA ILE A 190 4.46 -19.88 7.95
C ILE A 190 5.46 -21.06 7.94
N TRP A 191 4.93 -22.27 7.78
CA TRP A 191 5.69 -23.50 7.60
C TRP A 191 5.14 -24.30 6.41
N GLU A 192 5.97 -24.57 5.40
CA GLU A 192 5.63 -25.39 4.22
C GLU A 192 4.26 -25.06 3.58
N GLY A 193 3.91 -23.77 3.51
CA GLY A 193 2.66 -23.28 2.91
C GLY A 193 1.44 -23.27 3.85
N HIS A 194 1.62 -23.66 5.12
CA HIS A 194 0.60 -23.61 6.16
C HIS A 194 0.93 -22.51 7.19
N ASN A 195 -0.10 -21.89 7.77
CA ASN A 195 0.09 -20.88 8.82
C ASN A 195 0.19 -21.57 10.18
N ILE A 196 1.16 -21.17 11.00
CA ILE A 196 1.36 -21.75 12.32
C ILE A 196 0.27 -21.30 13.30
N ALA A 197 -0.27 -20.09 13.13
CA ALA A 197 -1.34 -19.53 13.96
C ALA A 197 -2.60 -20.43 14.01
N ASP A 198 -2.86 -21.17 12.92
CA ASP A 198 -4.02 -22.07 12.83
C ASP A 198 -3.87 -23.32 13.72
N TYR A 199 -2.64 -23.64 14.16
CA TYR A 199 -2.29 -24.81 14.96
C TYR A 199 -1.96 -24.47 16.44
N ILE A 200 -2.16 -23.23 16.87
CA ILE A 200 -1.92 -22.82 18.27
C ILE A 200 -3.11 -23.23 19.14
N ASP A 201 -2.97 -24.32 19.87
CA ASP A 201 -3.97 -24.83 20.82
C ASP A 201 -3.26 -25.29 22.12
N PRO A 202 -3.75 -24.92 23.32
CA PRO A 202 -3.17 -25.39 24.58
C PRO A 202 -3.14 -26.92 24.71
N GLU A 203 -4.01 -27.66 24.02
CA GLU A 203 -4.12 -29.12 24.10
C GLU A 203 -3.56 -29.87 22.88
N ILE A 204 -2.73 -29.22 22.05
CA ILE A 204 -2.22 -29.80 20.79
C ILE A 204 -1.50 -31.15 20.98
N MET A 205 -0.69 -31.29 22.03
CA MET A 205 0.07 -32.52 22.31
C MET A 205 -0.84 -33.71 22.63
N LYS A 206 -2.00 -33.46 23.25
CA LYS A 206 -2.97 -34.52 23.55
C LYS A 206 -3.63 -35.01 22.26
N ARG A 207 -4.06 -34.09 21.38
CA ARG A 207 -4.64 -34.44 20.07
C ARG A 207 -3.64 -35.18 19.19
N LEU A 208 -2.36 -34.78 19.20
CA LEU A 208 -1.30 -35.48 18.50
C LEU A 208 -1.17 -36.93 18.99
N SER A 209 -1.15 -37.14 20.31
CA SER A 209 -1.06 -38.50 20.88
C SER A 209 -2.26 -39.41 20.56
N GLU A 210 -3.44 -38.82 20.30
CA GLU A 210 -4.63 -39.57 19.87
C GLU A 210 -4.53 -39.95 18.39
N LEU A 211 -4.02 -39.05 17.54
CA LEU A 211 -3.77 -39.30 16.11
C LEU A 211 -2.67 -40.34 15.89
N GLU A 212 -1.56 -40.28 16.63
CA GLU A 212 -0.47 -41.26 16.52
C GLU A 212 -0.96 -42.67 16.84
N LYS A 213 -1.80 -42.83 17.87
CA LYS A 213 -2.44 -44.13 18.19
C LYS A 213 -3.39 -44.60 17.09
N GLU A 214 -4.10 -43.67 16.45
CA GLU A 214 -4.97 -44.01 15.32
C GLU A 214 -4.14 -44.47 14.11
N GLU A 215 -3.02 -43.80 13.81
CA GLU A 215 -2.10 -44.19 12.74
C GLU A 215 -1.46 -45.56 13.03
N GLU A 216 -1.03 -45.82 14.27
CA GLU A 216 -0.51 -47.15 14.67
C GLU A 216 -1.54 -48.26 14.44
N LEU A 217 -2.82 -48.01 14.75
CA LEU A 217 -3.89 -48.97 14.49
C LEU A 217 -4.13 -49.18 12.98
N ARG A 218 -4.02 -48.13 12.16
CA ARG A 218 -4.16 -48.22 10.69
C ARG A 218 -2.98 -48.95 10.04
N GLU A 219 -1.77 -48.72 10.53
CA GLU A 219 -0.56 -49.43 10.09
C GLU A 219 -0.64 -50.92 10.45
N GLN A 220 -1.08 -51.24 11.67
CA GLN A 220 -1.33 -52.64 12.08
C GLN A 220 -2.43 -53.31 11.24
N ALA A 221 -3.38 -52.54 10.74
CA ALA A 221 -4.41 -53.03 9.82
C ALA A 221 -3.88 -53.24 8.38
N GLY A 222 -2.65 -52.85 8.07
CA GLY A 222 -2.01 -53.03 6.77
C GLY A 222 -2.47 -52.04 5.70
N GLU A 223 -3.05 -50.88 6.06
CA GLU A 223 -3.64 -49.96 5.07
C GLU A 223 -2.58 -49.26 4.18
N TYR A 224 -1.33 -49.21 4.63
CA TYR A 224 -0.21 -48.63 3.87
C TYR A 224 0.68 -49.67 3.20
N ASP A 225 0.35 -50.97 3.30
CA ASP A 225 1.06 -52.00 2.58
C ASP A 225 0.73 -51.88 1.09
N SER A 226 1.67 -51.34 0.31
CA SER A 226 1.55 -51.33 -1.14
C SER A 226 1.89 -52.71 -1.66
N ASP A 227 0.88 -53.55 -1.87
CA ASP A 227 1.03 -54.86 -2.49
C ASP A 227 1.55 -54.69 -3.94
N GLU A 228 2.88 -54.71 -4.10
CA GLU A 228 3.50 -54.97 -5.40
C GLU A 228 3.30 -56.46 -5.71
N GLU A 229 2.16 -56.79 -6.31
CA GLU A 229 1.96 -58.09 -6.95
C GLU A 229 3.11 -58.30 -7.96
N SER A 230 3.97 -59.26 -7.64
CA SER A 230 5.07 -59.70 -8.51
C SER A 230 4.50 -60.08 -9.87
N GLU A 231 4.71 -59.23 -10.88
CA GLU A 231 4.24 -59.49 -12.25
C GLU A 231 4.90 -60.77 -12.80
N ASP A 232 4.07 -61.76 -13.16
CA ASP A 232 4.49 -63.00 -13.80
C ASP A 232 5.38 -62.74 -15.03
N GLU A 233 6.33 -63.64 -15.31
CA GLU A 233 7.26 -63.51 -16.45
C GLU A 233 6.53 -63.29 -17.78
N GLU A 234 5.37 -63.93 -17.97
CA GLU A 234 4.50 -63.78 -19.14
C GLU A 234 3.92 -62.35 -19.28
N MET A 235 3.54 -61.71 -18.16
CA MET A 235 3.04 -60.33 -18.15
C MET A 235 4.13 -59.34 -18.60
N GLN A 236 5.36 -59.56 -18.15
CA GLN A 236 6.51 -58.73 -18.52
C GLN A 236 6.85 -58.89 -20.01
N GLU A 237 6.78 -60.11 -20.54
CA GLU A 237 6.98 -60.37 -21.97
C GLU A 237 5.92 -59.71 -22.83
N ILE A 238 4.64 -59.78 -22.43
CA ILE A 238 3.55 -59.08 -23.10
C ILE A 238 3.79 -57.57 -23.11
N ARG A 239 4.24 -56.99 -22.00
CA ARG A 239 4.54 -55.54 -21.91
C ARG A 239 5.71 -55.15 -22.83
N LYS A 240 6.78 -55.94 -22.87
CA LYS A 240 7.95 -55.73 -23.77
C LYS A 240 7.57 -55.88 -25.24
N LEU A 241 6.76 -56.87 -25.59
CA LEU A 241 6.27 -57.04 -26.95
C LEU A 241 5.33 -55.90 -27.36
N ALA A 242 4.44 -55.48 -26.45
CA ALA A 242 3.52 -54.37 -26.68
C ALA A 242 4.26 -53.03 -26.90
N SER A 243 5.35 -52.78 -26.17
CA SER A 243 6.16 -51.57 -26.38
C SER A 243 6.83 -51.58 -27.75
N GLN A 244 7.43 -52.70 -28.16
CA GLN A 244 8.03 -52.87 -29.50
C GLN A 244 7.00 -52.67 -30.63
N ILE A 245 5.78 -53.23 -30.49
CA ILE A 245 4.70 -53.04 -31.47
C ILE A 245 4.29 -51.57 -31.53
N ARG A 246 4.13 -50.88 -30.40
CA ARG A 246 3.77 -49.46 -30.35
C ARG A 246 4.84 -48.59 -31.02
N GLU A 247 6.11 -48.87 -30.77
CA GLU A 247 7.23 -48.15 -31.38
C GLU A 247 7.30 -48.37 -32.89
N LYS A 248 7.22 -49.62 -33.37
CA LYS A 248 7.20 -49.92 -34.80
C LYS A 248 5.98 -49.29 -35.50
N ARG A 249 4.81 -49.28 -34.87
CA ARG A 249 3.61 -48.57 -35.40
C ARG A 249 3.85 -47.06 -35.49
N LYS A 250 4.45 -46.45 -34.46
CA LYS A 250 4.79 -45.01 -34.48
C LYS A 250 5.77 -44.69 -35.61
N LEU A 251 6.81 -45.50 -35.82
CA LEU A 251 7.77 -45.33 -36.91
C LEU A 251 7.08 -45.40 -38.28
N LYS A 252 6.21 -46.39 -38.50
CA LYS A 252 5.42 -46.49 -39.75
C LYS A 252 4.53 -45.26 -39.99
N ILE A 253 3.93 -44.71 -38.94
CA ILE A 253 3.13 -43.47 -39.05
C ILE A 253 4.03 -42.27 -39.41
N LEU A 254 5.21 -42.15 -38.80
CA LEU A 254 6.17 -41.09 -39.12
C LEU A 254 6.65 -41.19 -40.57
N GLU A 255 7.04 -42.38 -41.04
CA GLU A 255 7.39 -42.59 -42.45
C GLU A 255 6.24 -42.27 -43.40
N SER A 256 4.99 -42.58 -43.02
CA SER A 256 3.82 -42.24 -43.83
C SER A 256 3.61 -40.74 -43.92
N LYS A 257 3.84 -40.00 -42.84
CA LYS A 257 3.77 -38.53 -42.83
C LYS A 257 4.89 -37.91 -43.66
N GLU A 258 6.09 -38.46 -43.63
CA GLU A 258 7.21 -38.01 -44.47
C GLU A 258 6.93 -38.21 -45.96
N LYS A 259 6.28 -39.32 -46.32
CA LYS A 259 5.87 -39.63 -47.70
C LYS A 259 4.75 -38.72 -48.22
N ASP A 260 4.13 -37.91 -47.36
CA ASP A 260 3.08 -36.97 -47.73
C ASP A 260 3.64 -35.59 -48.10
N VAL A 261 3.81 -35.37 -49.40
CA VAL A 261 4.40 -34.15 -49.96
C VAL A 261 3.37 -33.45 -50.84
N HIS A 262 3.31 -32.12 -50.79
CA HIS A 262 2.41 -31.32 -51.63
C HIS A 262 2.92 -31.27 -53.09
N GLY A 263 2.57 -32.30 -53.88
CA GLY A 263 2.92 -32.44 -55.29
C GLY A 263 2.60 -33.86 -55.83
N PRO A 264 2.72 -34.09 -57.15
CA PRO A 264 2.48 -35.41 -57.73
C PRO A 264 3.57 -36.40 -57.26
N ARG A 265 3.14 -37.53 -56.67
CA ARG A 265 4.06 -38.59 -56.22
C ARG A 265 4.60 -39.36 -57.43
N LEU A 266 5.92 -39.51 -57.51
CA LEU A 266 6.57 -40.29 -58.57
C LEU A 266 6.21 -41.79 -58.43
N PRO A 267 5.84 -42.49 -59.52
CA PRO A 267 5.56 -43.91 -59.46
C PRO A 267 6.86 -44.70 -59.16
N ARG A 268 6.75 -45.79 -58.39
CA ARG A 268 7.92 -46.63 -58.03
C ARG A 268 8.61 -47.22 -59.27
N THR A 269 7.93 -47.34 -60.40
CA THR A 269 8.50 -47.80 -61.68
C THR A 269 9.52 -46.83 -62.28
N ALA A 270 9.41 -45.53 -62.00
CA ALA A 270 10.38 -44.53 -62.46
C ALA A 270 11.63 -44.45 -61.57
N ARG A 271 11.51 -44.87 -60.30
CA ARG A 271 12.60 -44.84 -59.32
C ARG A 271 13.34 -46.18 -59.33
N LYS A 272 14.68 -46.13 -59.41
CA LYS A 272 15.51 -47.33 -59.28
C LYS A 272 15.63 -47.72 -57.81
N VAL A 273 15.37 -48.99 -57.50
CA VAL A 273 15.51 -49.56 -56.14
C VAL A 273 16.95 -50.02 -55.95
N GLU A 274 17.54 -49.69 -54.81
CA GLU A 274 18.88 -50.16 -54.46
C GLU A 274 18.81 -51.54 -53.82
N ARG A 275 19.64 -52.46 -54.32
CA ARG A 275 19.68 -53.86 -53.86
C ARG A 275 19.89 -53.97 -52.35
N ALA A 276 20.86 -53.23 -51.79
CA ALA A 276 21.22 -53.31 -50.39
C ALA A 276 20.06 -52.94 -49.44
N THR A 277 19.20 -52.00 -49.86
CA THR A 277 18.04 -51.59 -49.06
C THR A 277 16.97 -52.67 -49.02
N LEU A 278 16.68 -53.31 -50.16
CA LEU A 278 15.68 -54.37 -50.26
C LEU A 278 16.11 -55.64 -49.54
N GLU A 279 17.38 -56.04 -49.70
CA GLU A 279 17.96 -57.23 -49.05
C GLU A 279 17.89 -57.10 -47.52
N LYS A 280 18.17 -55.90 -47.00
CA LYS A 280 18.07 -55.61 -45.56
C LYS A 280 16.62 -55.65 -45.05
N GLU A 281 15.66 -55.01 -45.73
CA GLU A 281 14.26 -54.99 -45.29
C GLU A 281 13.60 -56.38 -45.31
N MET A 282 13.94 -57.22 -46.30
CA MET A 282 13.43 -58.59 -46.38
C MET A 282 14.12 -59.54 -45.40
N GLY A 283 15.42 -59.34 -45.16
CA GLY A 283 16.15 -60.05 -44.11
C GLY A 283 15.62 -59.74 -42.71
N ASP A 284 15.27 -58.48 -42.43
CA ASP A 284 14.65 -58.07 -41.15
C ASP A 284 13.26 -58.71 -40.94
N LEU A 285 12.59 -59.15 -42.03
CA LEU A 285 11.32 -59.89 -42.00
C LEU A 285 11.51 -61.42 -41.93
N GLY A 286 12.75 -61.90 -41.98
CA GLY A 286 13.10 -63.33 -41.88
C GLY A 286 13.11 -64.10 -43.21
N LEU A 287 13.15 -63.40 -44.35
CA LEU A 287 13.30 -64.05 -45.67
C LEU A 287 14.79 -64.16 -46.03
N ASP A 288 15.23 -65.36 -46.43
CA ASP A 288 16.59 -65.57 -46.91
C ASP A 288 16.74 -65.07 -48.36
N MET A 289 17.69 -64.16 -48.57
CA MET A 289 18.00 -63.52 -49.86
C MET A 289 19.38 -63.94 -50.38
N GLY A 290 19.96 -65.02 -49.84
CA GLY A 290 21.26 -65.56 -50.20
C GLY A 290 21.32 -66.22 -51.58
N ASP A 291 20.21 -66.79 -52.06
CA ASP A 291 20.11 -67.48 -53.36
C ASP A 291 20.05 -66.48 -54.52
N LYS A 292 21.12 -66.46 -55.33
CA LYS A 292 21.38 -65.42 -56.36
C LYS A 292 21.16 -65.90 -57.79
N ASP A 293 20.94 -67.19 -58.01
CA ASP A 293 20.96 -67.79 -59.35
C ASP A 293 19.67 -67.56 -60.17
N ASP A 294 18.51 -67.38 -59.52
CA ASP A 294 17.21 -67.17 -60.20
C ASP A 294 16.74 -65.70 -60.21
N SER A 295 17.63 -64.77 -59.86
CA SER A 295 17.25 -63.36 -59.69
C SER A 295 17.64 -62.49 -60.89
N HIS A 296 16.70 -61.67 -61.38
CA HIS A 296 16.83 -60.82 -62.57
C HIS A 296 17.76 -59.58 -62.36
N TYR A 297 18.84 -59.71 -61.57
CA TYR A 297 19.79 -58.64 -61.32
C TYR A 297 20.79 -58.52 -62.49
N VAL A 298 20.64 -57.49 -63.32
CA VAL A 298 21.58 -57.24 -64.42
C VAL A 298 22.95 -56.83 -63.86
N GLN A 299 23.95 -57.71 -64.00
CA GLN A 299 25.33 -57.49 -63.56
C GLN A 299 26.00 -56.30 -64.31
N GLN A 300 26.96 -55.66 -63.63
CA GLN A 300 27.73 -54.45 -63.98
C GLN A 300 28.54 -54.47 -65.31
N GLY A 301 28.18 -55.27 -66.31
CA GLY A 301 28.89 -55.37 -67.59
C GLY A 301 28.77 -54.13 -68.49
N ARG A 302 27.73 -53.29 -68.32
CA ARG A 302 27.40 -52.20 -69.27
C ARG A 302 27.85 -50.78 -68.84
N SER A 303 28.40 -50.60 -67.64
CA SER A 303 28.72 -49.27 -67.09
C SER A 303 30.21 -48.91 -67.04
N ARG A 304 31.12 -49.82 -67.44
CA ARG A 304 32.54 -49.47 -67.61
C ARG A 304 32.71 -48.80 -68.98
N SER A 305 32.76 -47.48 -69.00
CA SER A 305 33.11 -46.74 -70.21
C SER A 305 34.59 -46.97 -70.56
N LEU A 306 34.87 -47.29 -71.83
CA LEU A 306 36.24 -47.28 -72.35
C LEU A 306 36.72 -45.83 -72.38
N VAL A 307 37.78 -45.54 -71.64
CA VAL A 307 38.29 -44.20 -71.35
C VAL A 307 38.60 -43.43 -72.64
N ARG A 308 37.77 -42.42 -72.97
CA ARG A 308 38.08 -41.37 -73.95
C ARG A 308 38.59 -40.13 -73.20
N LYS A 309 39.77 -39.65 -73.61
CA LYS A 309 40.61 -38.65 -72.93
C LYS A 309 39.95 -37.26 -72.86
N ARG A 310 39.29 -36.93 -71.74
CA ARG A 310 39.29 -35.61 -71.06
C ARG A 310 38.38 -35.67 -69.82
N LYS A 311 39.00 -35.76 -68.63
CA LYS A 311 38.56 -35.15 -67.36
C LYS A 311 39.69 -35.28 -66.33
N ARG A 312 40.64 -34.35 -66.41
CA ARG A 312 41.46 -33.91 -65.28
C ARG A 312 41.60 -32.41 -65.41
N GLU A 313 40.69 -31.68 -64.78
CA GLU A 313 40.95 -30.32 -64.33
C GLU A 313 40.45 -30.21 -62.89
N ALA A 314 41.21 -29.45 -62.11
CA ALA A 314 41.13 -29.35 -60.66
C ALA A 314 39.82 -28.71 -60.19
N SER A 315 39.47 -29.03 -58.96
CA SER A 315 38.35 -28.56 -58.15
C SER A 315 38.39 -27.04 -57.85
N ALA A 316 38.32 -26.21 -58.88
CA ALA A 316 38.05 -24.77 -58.77
C ALA A 316 37.33 -24.25 -60.03
N PRO A 317 36.33 -23.36 -59.91
CA PRO A 317 35.67 -22.77 -61.08
C PRO A 317 36.66 -21.87 -61.87
N PRO A 318 36.53 -21.77 -63.21
CA PRO A 318 37.38 -20.94 -64.03
C PRO A 318 37.21 -19.45 -63.68
N THR A 319 38.33 -18.72 -63.60
CA THR A 319 38.39 -17.28 -63.32
C THR A 319 38.07 -16.42 -64.55
N SER A 320 37.73 -17.01 -65.69
CA SER A 320 37.28 -16.28 -66.87
C SER A 320 35.80 -15.90 -66.71
N ARG A 321 35.57 -14.64 -66.33
CA ARG A 321 34.28 -13.99 -66.52
C ARG A 321 34.02 -13.88 -68.03
N THR A 322 33.20 -14.77 -68.55
CA THR A 322 32.66 -14.64 -69.90
C THR A 322 31.84 -13.37 -70.00
N ARG A 323 32.22 -12.59 -71.00
CA ARG A 323 31.65 -11.35 -71.50
C ARG A 323 30.17 -11.54 -71.87
N SER A 324 29.25 -11.35 -70.94
CA SER A 324 27.91 -10.78 -71.18
C SER A 324 27.06 -10.81 -69.91
N GLN A 325 26.33 -9.70 -69.72
CA GLN A 325 25.21 -9.52 -68.78
C GLN A 325 25.53 -8.92 -67.39
N SER A 326 25.36 -7.58 -67.33
CA SER A 326 24.82 -6.79 -66.21
C SER A 326 25.42 -6.97 -64.80
N ALA A 327 26.70 -6.58 -64.64
CA ALA A 327 27.25 -6.20 -63.33
C ALA A 327 28.32 -5.11 -63.47
N SER A 328 28.07 -4.09 -64.30
CA SER A 328 29.03 -2.99 -64.53
C SER A 328 29.25 -2.11 -63.30
N ARG A 329 28.36 -2.17 -62.31
CA ARG A 329 28.50 -1.43 -61.05
C ARG A 329 28.90 -2.38 -59.93
N PRO A 330 30.02 -2.12 -59.23
CA PRO A 330 30.28 -2.81 -57.97
C PRO A 330 29.09 -2.59 -57.01
N PRO A 331 28.71 -3.59 -56.20
CA PRO A 331 27.69 -3.45 -55.16
C PRO A 331 27.92 -2.17 -54.32
N ARG A 332 26.84 -1.49 -53.93
CA ARG A 332 26.89 -0.19 -53.22
C ARG A 332 27.69 -0.25 -51.91
N ASP A 333 27.75 -1.42 -51.25
CA ASP A 333 28.55 -1.66 -50.05
C ASP A 333 30.07 -1.78 -50.33
N LYS A 334 30.47 -1.94 -51.60
CA LYS A 334 31.86 -2.15 -52.04
C LYS A 334 32.41 -0.99 -52.87
N SER A 335 31.56 -0.24 -53.57
CA SER A 335 31.98 0.79 -54.53
C SER A 335 32.78 1.95 -53.92
N GLY A 336 32.64 2.20 -52.61
CA GLY A 336 33.34 3.28 -51.88
C GLY A 336 34.48 2.81 -50.98
N ILE A 337 34.91 1.55 -51.06
CA ILE A 337 35.92 0.96 -50.17
C ILE A 337 37.09 0.43 -50.99
N ARG A 338 38.31 0.85 -50.64
CA ARG A 338 39.53 0.56 -51.40
C ARG A 338 39.91 -0.94 -51.43
N ASP A 339 39.95 -1.60 -50.26
CA ASP A 339 40.46 -2.97 -50.13
C ASP A 339 39.49 -3.92 -49.43
N ALA A 340 39.64 -5.23 -49.67
CA ALA A 340 38.87 -6.28 -48.99
C ALA A 340 39.04 -6.25 -47.45
N LYS A 341 40.21 -5.85 -46.94
CA LYS A 341 40.46 -5.71 -45.49
C LYS A 341 39.64 -4.55 -44.89
N MET A 342 39.54 -3.42 -45.60
CA MET A 342 38.68 -2.30 -45.19
C MET A 342 37.20 -2.67 -45.30
N MET A 343 36.80 -3.47 -46.29
CA MET A 343 35.43 -3.97 -46.42
C MET A 343 35.06 -4.87 -45.23
N LYS A 344 35.96 -5.78 -44.83
CA LYS A 344 35.78 -6.60 -43.62
C LYS A 344 35.66 -5.71 -42.36
N LYS A 345 36.49 -4.68 -42.23
CA LYS A 345 36.43 -3.72 -41.10
C LYS A 345 35.10 -2.96 -41.07
N SER A 346 34.63 -2.46 -42.21
CA SER A 346 33.33 -1.78 -42.36
C SER A 346 32.16 -2.68 -41.95
N LYS A 347 32.15 -3.93 -42.42
CA LYS A 347 31.13 -4.91 -42.01
C LYS A 347 31.17 -5.22 -40.51
N THR A 348 32.35 -5.28 -39.90
CA THR A 348 32.46 -5.45 -38.45
C THR A 348 31.94 -4.23 -37.69
N MET A 349 32.24 -3.01 -38.15
CA MET A 349 31.70 -1.78 -37.54
C MET A 349 30.18 -1.71 -37.64
N MET A 350 29.60 -2.06 -38.79
CA MET A 350 28.15 -2.18 -38.97
C MET A 350 27.52 -3.21 -38.01
N LYS A 351 28.12 -4.41 -37.86
CA LYS A 351 27.64 -5.41 -36.90
C LYS A 351 27.73 -4.93 -35.45
N ASN A 352 28.78 -4.17 -35.12
CA ASN A 352 28.96 -3.62 -33.78
C ASN A 352 27.95 -2.50 -33.48
N SER A 353 27.63 -1.63 -34.44
CA SER A 353 26.64 -0.55 -34.22
C SER A 353 25.23 -1.10 -33.99
N GLN A 354 24.88 -2.24 -34.62
CA GLN A 354 23.58 -2.89 -34.45
C GLN A 354 23.40 -3.59 -33.09
N LYS A 355 24.46 -3.77 -32.28
CA LYS A 355 24.38 -4.50 -31.00
C LYS A 355 23.37 -3.91 -30.02
N GLY A 356 23.28 -2.58 -29.92
CA GLY A 356 22.35 -1.92 -29.00
C GLY A 356 20.88 -2.20 -29.35
N MET A 357 20.57 -2.15 -30.63
CA MET A 357 19.25 -2.46 -31.20
C MET A 357 18.89 -3.95 -31.06
N ASN A 358 19.85 -4.83 -31.33
CA ASN A 358 19.68 -6.28 -31.17
C ASN A 358 19.46 -6.66 -29.70
N ARG A 359 20.16 -6.00 -28.76
CA ARG A 359 19.94 -6.19 -27.32
C ARG A 359 18.53 -5.79 -26.89
N GLN A 360 17.94 -4.78 -27.54
CA GLN A 360 16.55 -4.35 -27.32
C GLN A 360 15.52 -5.18 -28.10
N GLY A 361 15.94 -6.20 -28.86
CA GLY A 361 15.04 -7.07 -29.63
C GLY A 361 14.30 -6.38 -30.77
N LYS A 362 14.83 -5.28 -31.31
CA LYS A 362 14.20 -4.54 -32.41
C LYS A 362 14.30 -5.33 -33.72
N LYS A 363 13.29 -5.21 -34.59
CA LYS A 363 13.22 -5.93 -35.87
C LYS A 363 14.16 -5.37 -36.96
N GLY A 364 14.84 -4.26 -36.68
CA GLY A 364 15.75 -3.55 -37.58
C GLY A 364 15.80 -2.06 -37.26
N GLU A 365 16.58 -1.29 -38.01
CA GLU A 365 16.77 0.14 -37.74
C GLU A 365 15.50 0.99 -37.92
N ALA A 366 14.55 0.49 -38.69
CA ALA A 366 13.25 1.13 -38.89
C ALA A 366 12.29 0.93 -37.72
N ASP A 367 12.53 -0.02 -36.82
CA ASP A 367 11.64 -0.36 -35.70
C ASP A 367 11.85 0.58 -34.50
N ARG A 368 11.24 1.76 -34.62
CA ARG A 368 11.23 2.82 -33.59
C ARG A 368 9.90 2.90 -32.84
N HIS A 369 9.16 1.79 -32.77
CA HIS A 369 7.87 1.75 -32.08
C HIS A 369 8.05 1.91 -30.56
N VAL A 370 7.28 2.83 -29.97
CA VAL A 370 7.22 3.07 -28.53
C VAL A 370 5.98 2.36 -27.98
N PHE A 371 6.21 1.33 -27.16
CA PHE A 371 5.11 0.58 -26.55
C PHE A 371 4.44 1.39 -25.43
N ASN A 372 3.11 1.30 -25.35
CA ASN A 372 2.36 1.85 -24.24
C ASN A 372 2.40 0.87 -23.05
N LEU A 373 3.46 0.94 -22.24
CA LEU A 373 3.66 0.06 -21.08
C LEU A 373 2.61 0.24 -19.98
N LYS A 374 2.00 1.43 -19.91
CA LYS A 374 1.02 1.81 -18.88
C LYS A 374 -0.28 2.28 -19.55
N PRO A 375 -1.05 1.37 -20.18
CA PRO A 375 -2.24 1.76 -20.90
C PRO A 375 -3.32 2.25 -19.92
N LYS A 376 -3.85 3.45 -20.20
CA LYS A 376 -4.81 4.14 -19.33
C LYS A 376 -6.03 3.30 -18.99
N HIS A 377 -6.55 2.51 -19.92
CA HIS A 377 -7.75 1.70 -19.70
C HIS A 377 -7.55 0.56 -18.68
N LEU A 378 -6.31 0.19 -18.35
CA LEU A 378 -6.01 -0.77 -17.28
C LEU A 378 -5.78 -0.08 -15.93
N LEU A 379 -5.17 1.11 -15.94
CA LEU A 379 -4.69 1.78 -14.73
C LEU A 379 -5.63 2.88 -14.22
N ALA A 380 -6.63 3.28 -15.01
CA ALA A 380 -7.57 4.33 -14.65
C ALA A 380 -9.00 3.82 -14.67
N GLY A 381 -9.78 4.23 -13.67
CA GLY A 381 -11.18 3.84 -13.48
C GLY A 381 -11.35 2.72 -12.45
N LYS A 382 -12.59 2.56 -11.96
CA LYS A 382 -12.99 1.48 -11.05
C LYS A 382 -14.19 0.76 -11.67
N ARG A 383 -14.27 -0.56 -11.49
CA ARG A 383 -15.42 -1.36 -11.95
C ARG A 383 -16.64 -1.00 -11.10
N LYS A 384 -17.72 -0.57 -11.75
CA LYS A 384 -19.02 -0.24 -11.10
C LYS A 384 -20.01 -1.39 -11.31
N SER A 385 -21.14 -1.37 -10.61
CA SER A 385 -22.26 -2.30 -10.88
C SER A 385 -22.93 -1.92 -12.20
N GLY A 386 -22.74 -2.72 -13.25
CA GLY A 386 -23.25 -2.44 -14.59
C GLY A 386 -22.38 -3.06 -15.69
N SER A 387 -22.37 -2.42 -16.87
CA SER A 387 -21.56 -2.87 -18.01
C SER A 387 -20.06 -2.75 -17.71
N THR A 388 -19.33 -3.81 -18.07
CA THR A 388 -17.87 -3.90 -17.91
C THR A 388 -17.14 -3.48 -19.18
N SER A 389 -15.95 -2.92 -19.04
CA SER A 389 -15.09 -2.50 -20.17
C SER A 389 -14.32 -3.63 -20.83
N ARG A 390 -14.21 -4.78 -20.16
CA ARG A 390 -13.60 -6.01 -20.67
C ARG A 390 -14.55 -7.18 -20.47
N ARG A 391 -14.54 -8.12 -21.40
CA ARG A 391 -15.36 -9.34 -21.39
C ARG A 391 -14.97 -10.25 -20.23
#